data_AF-A0A544YCN9-F1
#
_entry.id   AF-A0A544YCN9-F1
#
_cell.length_a   1.000
_cell.length_b   1.000
_cell.length_c   1.000
_cell.angle_alpha   90.00
_cell.angle_beta   90.00
_cell.angle_gamma   90.00
#
_symmetry.space_group_name_H-M   'P 1'
#
loop_
_entity.id
_entity.type
_entity.pdbx_description
1 polymer ?
#
loop_
_entity_poly.entity_id
_entity_poly.type
_entity_poly.pdbx_seq_one_letter_code
_entity_poly.pdbx_strand_id
1 'polypeptide(L)'
;MTALQIETTAAERLEDLAVRYLNEDWTTSDETELYHFAHHDRAEEAIWALFEDLAEAVRLRNGVGDGTVHWSAVCDELTGWDPSEAAWEIAQERVDELTYSLLFGRTR
;
A
#
# COMPACT_ATOMS: atom_id res chain seq x y z
N MET A 1 -12.89 20.26 -10.99
CA MET A 1 -11.60 19.66 -10.62
C MET A 1 -11.66 19.37 -9.13
N THR A 2 -12.31 18.29 -8.69
CA THR A 2 -12.86 18.33 -7.32
C THR A 2 -12.98 17.00 -6.56
N ALA A 3 -12.86 15.84 -7.20
CA ALA A 3 -12.91 14.53 -6.51
C ALA A 3 -11.63 13.72 -6.77
N LEU A 4 -11.29 13.53 -8.05
CA LEU A 4 -10.07 12.82 -8.47
C LEU A 4 -8.79 13.36 -7.80
N GLN A 5 -8.69 14.68 -7.65
CA GLN A 5 -7.50 15.34 -7.11
C GLN A 5 -7.34 15.16 -5.59
N ILE A 6 -8.45 14.91 -4.87
CA ILE A 6 -8.47 14.60 -3.43
C ILE A 6 -8.14 13.12 -3.22
N GLU A 7 -8.66 12.25 -4.08
CA GLU A 7 -8.39 10.81 -4.05
C GLU A 7 -6.91 10.50 -4.30
N THR A 8 -6.30 11.17 -5.28
CA THR A 8 -4.85 11.03 -5.56
C THR A 8 -4.01 11.48 -4.35
N THR A 9 -4.39 12.58 -3.69
CA THR A 9 -3.65 13.06 -2.52
C THR A 9 -3.83 12.16 -1.30
N ALA A 10 -5.00 11.55 -1.09
CA ALA A 10 -5.19 10.60 0.00
C ALA A 10 -4.39 9.29 -0.21
N ALA A 11 -4.35 8.78 -1.44
CA ALA A 11 -3.56 7.60 -1.80
C ALA A 11 -2.05 7.83 -1.57
N GLU A 12 -1.51 8.94 -2.09
CA GLU A 12 -0.10 9.32 -1.88
C GLU A 12 0.24 9.44 -0.38
N ARG A 13 -0.69 9.96 0.42
CA ARG A 13 -0.48 10.15 1.86
C ARG A 13 -0.54 8.83 2.63
N LEU A 14 -1.39 7.88 2.23
CA LEU A 14 -1.39 6.53 2.81
C LEU A 14 -0.09 5.78 2.49
N GLU A 15 0.45 5.94 1.29
CA GLU A 15 1.77 5.38 0.94
C GLU A 15 2.90 6.03 1.74
N ASP A 16 2.89 7.36 1.93
CA ASP A 16 3.85 8.04 2.81
C ASP A 16 3.80 7.51 4.25
N LEU A 17 2.59 7.29 4.78
CA LEU A 17 2.37 6.71 6.11
C LEU A 17 2.96 5.29 6.18
N ALA A 18 2.70 4.46 5.17
CA ALA A 18 3.28 3.12 5.07
C ALA A 18 4.82 3.16 5.07
N VAL A 19 5.43 4.09 4.33
CA VAL A 19 6.90 4.26 4.32
C VAL A 19 7.43 4.68 5.69
N ARG A 20 6.76 5.61 6.40
CA ARG A 20 7.16 6.00 7.76
C ARG A 20 7.04 4.85 8.75
N TYR A 21 5.96 4.08 8.67
CA TYR A 21 5.74 2.88 9.48
C TYR A 21 6.88 1.88 9.28
N LEU A 22 7.24 1.56 8.04
CA LEU A 22 8.35 0.66 7.71
C LEU A 22 9.71 1.15 8.18
N ASN A 23 9.91 2.48 8.25
CA ASN A 23 11.14 3.10 8.72
C ASN A 23 11.20 3.25 10.25
N GLU A 24 10.22 2.70 10.99
CA GLU A 24 10.09 2.84 12.44
C GLU A 24 9.95 4.30 12.92
N ASP A 25 9.51 5.22 12.04
CA ASP A 25 9.27 6.64 12.31
C ASP A 25 7.76 6.92 12.50
N TRP A 26 7.06 5.96 13.12
CA TRP A 26 5.62 6.02 13.32
C TRP A 26 5.23 6.83 14.55
N THR A 27 4.32 7.78 14.39
CA THR A 27 3.82 8.62 15.49
C THR A 27 2.32 8.46 15.71
N THR A 28 1.83 8.91 16.88
CA THR A 28 0.38 9.01 17.14
C THR A 28 -0.35 9.91 16.15
N SER A 29 0.35 10.90 15.56
CA SER A 29 -0.24 11.75 14.52
C SER A 29 -0.46 10.97 13.23
N ASP A 30 0.48 10.10 12.86
CA ASP A 30 0.38 9.25 11.68
C ASP A 30 -0.79 8.25 11.83
N GLU A 31 -0.94 7.67 13.03
CA GLU A 31 -2.07 6.82 13.38
C GLU A 31 -3.41 7.55 13.27
N THR A 32 -3.49 8.78 13.77
CA THR A 32 -4.70 9.60 13.65
C THR A 32 -5.01 9.92 12.18
N GLU A 33 -3.99 10.19 11.37
CA GLU A 33 -4.14 10.46 9.93
C GLU A 33 -4.61 9.20 9.17
N LEU A 34 -4.10 8.02 9.50
CA LEU A 34 -4.59 6.75 8.95
C LEU A 34 -6.09 6.56 9.21
N TYR A 35 -6.54 6.70 10.46
CA TYR A 35 -7.96 6.56 10.78
C TYR A 35 -8.83 7.67 10.18
N HIS A 36 -8.26 8.84 9.90
CA HIS A 36 -8.96 9.91 9.19
C HIS A 36 -9.23 9.57 7.72
N PHE A 37 -8.29 8.90 7.05
CA PHE A 37 -8.46 8.46 5.66
C PHE A 37 -9.30 7.19 5.52
N ALA A 38 -9.24 6.30 6.50
CA ALA A 38 -9.93 5.03 6.44
C ALA A 38 -11.46 5.21 6.41
N HIS A 39 -12.13 4.32 5.68
CA HIS A 39 -13.59 4.33 5.58
C HIS A 39 -14.23 4.14 6.97
N HIS A 40 -15.06 5.10 7.38
CA HIS A 40 -15.66 5.22 8.71
C HIS A 40 -16.42 3.99 9.23
N ASP A 41 -16.94 3.14 8.35
CA ASP A 41 -17.68 1.92 8.76
C ASP A 41 -16.79 0.73 9.12
N ARG A 42 -15.46 0.82 8.96
CA ARG A 42 -14.54 -0.25 9.35
C ARG A 42 -14.18 -0.16 10.83
N ALA A 43 -14.08 -1.31 11.49
CA ALA A 43 -13.48 -1.40 12.82
C ALA A 43 -11.98 -1.07 12.75
N GLU A 44 -11.44 -0.45 13.80
CA GLU A 44 -10.01 -0.07 13.89
C GLU A 44 -9.08 -1.24 13.60
N GLU A 45 -9.36 -2.42 14.16
CA GLU A 45 -8.60 -3.65 13.94
C GLU A 45 -8.50 -4.03 12.45
N ALA A 46 -9.58 -3.84 11.70
CA ALA A 46 -9.63 -4.14 10.27
C ALA A 46 -8.91 -3.06 9.43
N ILE A 47 -8.91 -1.81 9.90
CA ILE A 47 -8.14 -0.73 9.28
C ILE A 47 -6.64 -1.01 9.46
N TRP A 48 -6.24 -1.37 10.68
CA TRP A 48 -4.85 -1.67 11.01
C TRP A 48 -4.30 -2.85 10.20
N ALA A 49 -5.04 -3.97 10.14
CA ALA A 49 -4.63 -5.13 9.34
C ALA A 49 -4.45 -4.79 7.85
N LEU A 50 -5.37 -4.00 7.27
CA LEU A 50 -5.25 -3.55 5.89
C LEU A 50 -4.06 -2.59 5.68
N PHE A 51 -3.76 -1.77 6.68
CA PHE A 51 -2.62 -0.87 6.62
C PHE A 51 -1.29 -1.61 6.72
N GLU A 52 -1.19 -2.63 7.58
CA GLU A 52 0.00 -3.50 7.64
C GLU A 52 0.20 -4.25 6.31
N ASP A 53 -0.88 -4.76 5.71
CA ASP A 53 -0.84 -5.35 4.36
C ASP A 53 -0.39 -4.33 3.31
N LEU A 54 -0.85 -3.08 3.39
CA LEU A 54 -0.45 -2.00 2.49
C LEU A 54 1.04 -1.69 2.64
N ALA A 55 1.51 -1.58 3.88
CA ALA A 55 2.93 -1.34 4.16
C ALA A 55 3.81 -2.45 3.60
N GLU A 56 3.43 -3.71 3.77
CA GLU A 56 4.15 -4.83 3.18
C GLU A 56 4.14 -4.79 1.64
N ALA A 57 3.01 -4.46 1.02
CA ALA A 57 2.92 -4.32 -0.44
C ALA A 57 3.82 -3.17 -0.96
N VAL A 58 3.86 -2.03 -0.27
CA VAL A 58 4.76 -0.92 -0.59
C VAL A 58 6.23 -1.33 -0.46
N ARG A 59 6.58 -2.06 0.62
CA ARG A 59 7.93 -2.60 0.84
C ARG A 59 8.36 -3.50 -0.31
N LEU A 60 7.49 -4.44 -0.72
CA LEU A 60 7.75 -5.36 -1.82
C LEU A 60 7.91 -4.63 -3.15
N ARG A 61 6.98 -3.73 -3.50
CA ARG A 61 7.04 -2.95 -4.75
C ARG A 61 8.33 -2.13 -4.83
N ASN A 62 8.63 -1.35 -3.79
CA ASN A 62 9.81 -0.50 -3.76
C ASN A 62 11.09 -1.35 -3.80
N GLY A 63 11.12 -2.44 -3.03
CA GLY A 63 12.24 -3.36 -2.99
C GLY A 63 12.51 -4.08 -4.30
N VAL A 64 11.47 -4.44 -5.06
CA VAL A 64 11.64 -4.98 -6.42
C VAL A 64 12.16 -3.89 -7.35
N GLY A 65 11.62 -2.67 -7.25
CA GLY A 65 12.03 -1.53 -8.08
C GLY A 65 13.47 -1.07 -7.86
N ASP A 66 14.00 -1.19 -6.64
CA ASP A 66 15.39 -0.83 -6.31
C ASP A 66 16.36 -2.03 -6.27
N GLY A 67 15.84 -3.25 -6.43
CA GLY A 67 16.60 -4.50 -6.45
C GLY A 67 17.00 -5.05 -5.08
N THR A 68 16.49 -4.50 -3.98
CA THR A 68 16.71 -5.03 -2.63
C THR A 68 15.84 -6.24 -2.29
N VAL A 69 14.72 -6.42 -3.00
CA VAL A 69 13.82 -7.58 -2.92
C VAL A 69 13.86 -8.34 -4.25
N HIS A 70 14.09 -9.64 -4.17
CA HIS A 70 14.01 -10.52 -5.34
C HIS A 70 12.54 -10.73 -5.74
N TRP A 71 12.26 -10.76 -7.05
CA TRP A 71 10.90 -10.89 -7.60
C TRP A 71 10.10 -12.08 -7.02
N SER A 72 10.77 -13.16 -6.67
CA SER A 72 10.15 -14.37 -6.12
C SER A 72 9.55 -14.17 -4.72
N ALA A 73 9.89 -13.09 -4.03
CA ALA A 73 9.23 -12.71 -2.77
C ALA A 73 7.81 -12.16 -3.00
N VAL A 74 7.51 -11.69 -4.22
CA VAL A 74 6.18 -11.23 -4.64
C VAL A 74 5.39 -12.39 -5.24
N CYS A 75 5.98 -13.08 -6.22
CA CYS A 75 5.37 -14.23 -6.87
C CYS A 75 6.46 -15.17 -7.38
N ASP A 76 6.54 -16.36 -6.80
CA ASP A 76 7.55 -17.38 -7.12
C ASP A 76 7.24 -18.18 -8.39
N GLU A 77 6.00 -18.09 -8.89
CA GLU A 77 5.54 -18.72 -10.13
C GLU A 77 5.84 -17.90 -11.40
N LEU A 78 6.42 -16.70 -11.26
CA LEU A 78 6.72 -15.86 -12.41
C LEU A 78 7.74 -16.53 -13.33
N THR A 79 7.34 -16.66 -14.60
CA THR A 79 8.17 -17.18 -15.68
C THR A 79 8.15 -16.20 -16.84
N GLY A 80 9.29 -15.98 -17.51
CA GLY A 80 9.36 -15.02 -18.60
C GLY A 80 10.72 -14.36 -18.74
N TRP A 81 10.79 -13.36 -19.63
CA TRP A 81 12.03 -12.63 -19.91
C TRP A 81 12.32 -11.53 -18.90
N ASP A 82 11.28 -10.99 -18.23
CA ASP A 82 11.44 -9.99 -17.18
C ASP A 82 10.51 -10.28 -15.97
N PRO A 83 10.88 -11.23 -15.10
CA PRO A 83 10.09 -11.53 -13.90
C PRO A 83 10.13 -10.39 -12.87
N SER A 84 11.10 -9.48 -12.93
CA SER A 84 11.19 -8.33 -12.03
C SER A 84 10.15 -7.27 -12.37
N GLU A 85 9.99 -6.95 -13.67
CA GLU A 85 8.93 -6.04 -14.13
C GLU A 85 7.55 -6.58 -13.75
N ALA A 86 7.27 -7.85 -14.03
CA ALA A 86 5.99 -8.49 -13.68
C ALA A 86 5.74 -8.51 -12.16
N ALA A 87 6.76 -8.77 -11.34
CA ALA A 87 6.63 -8.71 -9.89
C ALA A 87 6.35 -7.28 -9.39
N TRP A 88 6.97 -6.27 -10.01
CA TRP A 88 6.71 -4.88 -9.67
C TRP A 88 5.26 -4.50 -9.98
N GLU A 89 4.73 -4.90 -11.14
CA GLU A 89 3.34 -4.66 -11.53
C GLU A 89 2.35 -5.33 -10.55
N ILE A 90 2.57 -6.60 -10.19
CA ILE A 90 1.74 -7.31 -9.21
C ILE A 90 1.75 -6.60 -7.85
N ALA A 91 2.92 -6.19 -7.38
CA ALA A 91 3.03 -5.47 -6.12
C ALA A 91 2.34 -4.11 -6.18
N GLN A 92 2.43 -3.40 -7.31
CA GLN A 92 1.73 -2.13 -7.54
C GLN A 92 0.20 -2.32 -7.55
N GLU A 93 -0.32 -3.34 -8.25
CA GLU A 93 -1.75 -3.65 -8.23
C GLU A 93 -2.26 -3.93 -6.80
N ARG A 94 -1.44 -4.60 -5.99
CA ARG A 94 -1.77 -4.87 -4.59
C ARG A 94 -1.80 -3.59 -3.74
N VAL A 95 -0.86 -2.67 -3.96
CA VAL A 95 -0.87 -1.33 -3.32
C VAL A 95 -2.16 -0.59 -3.69
N ASP A 96 -2.54 -0.58 -4.97
CA ASP A 96 -3.75 0.09 -5.45
C ASP A 96 -5.02 -0.51 -4.84
N GLU A 97 -5.11 -1.84 -4.75
CA GLU A 97 -6.26 -2.56 -4.18
C GLU A 97 -6.44 -2.26 -2.68
N LEU A 98 -5.35 -2.29 -1.92
CA LEU A 98 -5.36 -2.05 -0.48
C LEU A 98 -5.65 -0.59 -0.15
N THR A 99 -5.06 0.33 -0.91
CA THR A 99 -5.35 1.77 -0.81
C THR A 99 -6.83 2.05 -1.09
N TYR A 100 -7.39 1.46 -2.15
CA TYR A 100 -8.81 1.58 -2.46
C TYR A 100 -9.67 0.97 -1.34
N SER A 101 -9.27 -0.17 -0.79
CA SER A 101 -9.98 -0.85 0.30
C SER A 101 -10.02 -0.04 1.59
N LEU A 102 -8.93 0.66 1.91
CA LEU A 102 -8.84 1.58 3.04
C LEU A 102 -9.75 2.79 2.84
N LEU A 103 -9.66 3.46 1.69
CA LEU A 103 -10.41 4.68 1.41
C LEU A 103 -11.92 4.47 1.26
N PHE A 104 -12.34 3.37 0.62
CA PHE A 104 -13.73 3.19 0.19
C PHE A 104 -14.45 2.02 0.85
N GLY A 105 -13.76 1.21 1.65
CA GLY A 105 -14.38 0.09 2.36
C GLY A 105 -14.71 -1.13 1.50
N ARG A 106 -14.19 -1.21 0.27
CA ARG A 106 -14.50 -2.29 -0.69
C ARG A 106 -13.24 -2.73 -1.42
N THR A 107 -13.15 -4.01 -1.79
CA THR A 107 -12.14 -4.47 -2.76
C THR A 107 -12.61 -4.13 -4.17
N ARG A 108 -11.66 -3.85 -5.07
CA ARG A 108 -11.92 -3.44 -6.46
C ARG A 108 -12.14 -4.63 -7.38
#